data_AF-A0AA40A1P8-F1
#
_entry.id   AF-A0AA40A1P8-F1
#
_cell.length_a   1.000
_cell.length_b   1.000
_cell.length_c   1.000
_cell.angle_alpha   90.00
_cell.angle_beta   90.00
_cell.angle_gamma   90.00
#
_symmetry.space_group_name_H-M   'P 1'
#
loop_
_entity.id
_entity.type
_entity.pdbx_description
1 polymer ?
#
loop_
_entity_poly.entity_id
_entity_poly.type
_entity_poly.pdbx_seq_one_letter_code
_entity_poly.pdbx_strand_id
1 'polypeptide(L)'
;RPIVVTIETKTMGDAWQAARLQVGVWQMAQWRTLVALPLRCPADRDQKSRDKKVQDMLDEVDFLPVIIVQGHDWWFVTSTIEGSKTTLWTKKLLASTSDARGIYQIVCTLQYLATWSRHTYWPWFARRILKVELE
;
A
#
# COMPACT_ATOMS: atom_id res chain seq x y z
N ARG A 1 11.42 -8.21 -5.29
CA ARG A 1 10.37 -8.40 -4.25
C ARG A 1 9.59 -7.09 -4.16
N PRO A 2 8.24 -7.10 -4.20
CA PRO A 2 7.45 -5.87 -4.19
C PRO A 2 7.51 -5.18 -2.82
N ILE A 3 7.29 -3.86 -2.81
CA ILE A 3 7.02 -3.10 -1.58
C ILE A 3 5.57 -3.39 -1.20
N VAL A 4 5.33 -3.86 0.03
CA VAL A 4 3.98 -4.25 0.48
C VAL A 4 3.45 -3.35 1.59
N VAL A 5 4.34 -2.89 2.47
CA VAL A 5 4.03 -1.95 3.55
C VAL A 5 5.04 -0.82 3.50
N THR A 6 4.56 0.42 3.52
CA THR A 6 5.43 1.60 3.66
C THR A 6 5.41 2.08 5.11
N ILE A 7 6.55 2.48 5.66
CA ILE A 7 6.65 3.09 6.99
C ILE A 7 7.44 4.39 6.85
N GLU A 8 6.84 5.50 7.28
CA GLU A 8 7.48 6.82 7.34
C GLU A 8 7.62 7.26 8.79
N THR A 9 8.79 7.77 9.16
CA THR A 9 9.08 8.20 10.53
C THR A 9 9.39 9.70 10.56
N LYS A 10 8.74 10.44 11.46
CA LYS A 10 9.03 11.85 11.73
C LYS A 10 9.28 12.11 13.21
N THR A 11 10.10 13.12 13.48
CA THR A 11 10.23 13.70 14.82
C THR A 11 8.95 14.43 15.24
N MET A 12 8.82 14.74 16.54
CA MET A 12 7.68 15.52 17.05
C MET A 12 7.64 16.94 16.46
N GLY A 13 6.44 17.52 16.32
CA GLY A 13 6.19 18.84 15.72
C GLY A 13 5.29 18.80 14.48
N ASP A 14 5.25 19.89 13.70
CA ASP A 14 4.39 20.06 12.49
C ASP A 14 4.79 19.21 11.27
N ALA A 15 5.48 18.09 11.49
CA ALA A 15 5.97 17.20 10.45
C ALA A 15 4.87 16.31 9.81
N TRP A 16 3.65 16.32 10.35
CA TRP A 16 2.55 15.49 9.86
C TRP A 16 2.17 15.79 8.40
N GLN A 17 2.05 17.06 8.01
CA GLN A 17 1.70 17.42 6.64
C GLN A 17 2.82 17.03 5.66
N ALA A 18 4.08 17.21 6.07
CA ALA A 18 5.22 16.77 5.28
C ALA A 18 5.24 15.24 5.10
N ALA A 19 4.99 14.47 6.16
CA ALA A 19 4.86 13.01 6.08
C ALA A 19 3.72 12.59 5.14
N ARG A 20 2.55 13.21 5.27
CA ARG A 20 1.40 12.93 4.39
C ARG A 20 1.70 13.21 2.94
N LEU A 21 2.35 14.34 2.63
CA LEU A 21 2.74 14.69 1.27
C LEU A 21 3.73 13.66 0.71
N GLN A 22 4.77 13.33 1.47
CA GLN A 22 5.80 12.38 1.09
C GLN A 22 5.22 10.98 0.82
N VAL A 23 4.42 10.47 1.76
CA VAL A 23 3.70 9.20 1.61
C VAL A 23 2.75 9.24 0.42
N GLY A 24 2.02 10.34 0.20
CA GLY A 24 1.12 10.48 -0.94
C GLY A 24 1.85 10.35 -2.28
N VAL A 25 3.02 10.99 -2.41
CA VAL A 25 3.87 10.87 -3.59
C VAL A 25 4.35 9.43 -3.79
N TRP A 26 4.81 8.77 -2.73
CA TRP A 26 5.27 7.38 -2.79
C TRP A 26 4.16 6.41 -3.20
N GLN A 27 2.98 6.53 -2.58
CA GLN A 27 1.84 5.70 -2.89
C GLN A 27 1.36 5.91 -4.33
N MET A 28 1.33 7.16 -4.80
CA MET A 28 1.01 7.46 -6.20
C MET A 28 2.02 6.79 -7.15
N ALA A 29 3.32 6.90 -6.86
CA ALA A 29 4.36 6.26 -7.69
C ALA A 29 4.25 4.73 -7.69
N GLN A 30 3.93 4.13 -6.54
CA GLN A 30 3.72 2.70 -6.40
C GLN A 30 2.52 2.23 -7.23
N TRP A 31 1.37 2.89 -7.11
CA TRP A 31 0.19 2.57 -7.92
C TRP A 31 0.46 2.71 -9.42
N ARG A 32 1.10 3.80 -9.85
CA ARG A 32 1.47 4.00 -11.26
C ARG A 32 2.37 2.87 -11.77
N THR A 33 3.28 2.38 -10.93
CA THR A 33 4.14 1.26 -11.28
C THR A 33 3.34 -0.04 -11.41
N LEU A 34 2.43 -0.33 -10.47
CA LEU A 34 1.57 -1.51 -10.51
C LEU A 34 0.67 -1.53 -11.76
N VAL A 35 0.13 -0.38 -12.15
CA VAL A 35 -0.68 -0.24 -13.37
C VAL A 35 0.17 -0.38 -14.64
N ALA A 36 1.39 0.15 -14.65
CA ALA A 36 2.24 0.15 -15.84
C ALA A 36 2.87 -1.22 -16.14
N LEU A 37 3.13 -2.05 -15.13
CA LEU A 37 3.84 -3.32 -15.31
C LEU A 37 3.09 -4.32 -16.22
N PRO A 38 1.78 -4.58 -16.04
CA PRO A 38 1.02 -5.47 -16.93
C PRO A 38 0.94 -4.99 -18.39
N LEU A 39 0.96 -3.66 -18.60
CA LEU A 39 0.83 -3.03 -19.93
C LEU A 39 2.07 -3.17 -20.81
N ARG A 40 3.20 -3.63 -20.25
CA ARG A 40 4.45 -3.84 -21.01
C ARG A 40 4.45 -5.14 -21.84
N CYS A 41 3.36 -5.91 -21.81
CA CYS A 41 3.22 -7.13 -22.59
C CYS A 41 2.75 -6.80 -24.04
N PRO A 42 3.51 -7.12 -25.10
CA PRO A 42 3.16 -6.74 -26.48
C PRO A 42 1.91 -7.43 -27.06
N ALA A 43 1.39 -8.46 -26.37
CA ALA A 43 0.37 -9.36 -26.92
C ALA A 43 -1.04 -8.76 -26.99
N ASP A 44 -1.37 -7.77 -26.15
CA ASP A 44 -2.70 -7.16 -26.15
C ASP A 44 -2.70 -5.95 -27.08
N ARG A 45 -3.25 -6.02 -28.29
CA ARG A 45 -3.22 -4.89 -29.25
C ARG A 45 -4.36 -3.88 -29.10
N ASP A 46 -5.44 -4.24 -28.39
CA ASP A 46 -6.60 -3.38 -28.17
C ASP A 46 -6.53 -2.61 -26.84
N GLN A 47 -6.71 -1.29 -26.90
CA GLN A 47 -6.66 -0.42 -25.73
C GLN A 47 -7.83 -0.70 -24.76
N LYS A 48 -9.04 -0.96 -25.26
CA LYS A 48 -10.20 -1.23 -24.39
C LYS A 48 -10.03 -2.52 -23.59
N SER A 49 -9.52 -3.58 -24.23
CA SER A 49 -9.21 -4.82 -23.53
C SER A 49 -8.12 -4.63 -22.46
N ARG A 50 -7.15 -3.74 -22.67
CA ARG A 50 -6.10 -3.45 -21.68
C ARG A 50 -6.67 -2.71 -20.47
N ASP A 51 -7.45 -1.67 -20.70
CA ASP A 51 -8.03 -0.86 -19.62
C ASP A 51 -8.93 -1.70 -18.73
N LYS A 52 -9.74 -2.61 -19.33
CA LYS A 52 -10.55 -3.56 -18.58
C LYS A 52 -9.70 -4.53 -17.73
N LYS A 53 -8.64 -5.12 -18.30
CA LYS A 53 -7.75 -6.03 -17.55
C LYS A 53 -7.04 -5.32 -16.40
N VAL A 54 -6.64 -4.06 -16.58
CA VAL A 54 -6.06 -3.25 -15.52
C VAL A 54 -7.09 -3.00 -14.43
N GLN A 55 -8.31 -2.62 -14.79
CA GLN A 55 -9.37 -2.39 -13.80
C GLN A 55 -9.68 -3.66 -13.01
N ASP A 56 -9.90 -4.80 -13.68
CA ASP A 56 -10.14 -6.09 -13.04
C ASP A 56 -9.00 -6.48 -12.08
N MET A 57 -7.74 -6.11 -12.40
CA MET A 57 -6.57 -6.35 -11.55
C MET A 57 -6.54 -5.43 -10.33
N LEU A 58 -6.94 -4.17 -10.49
CA LEU A 58 -7.01 -3.19 -9.40
C LEU A 58 -8.16 -3.49 -8.45
N ASP A 59 -9.29 -3.99 -8.96
CA ASP A 59 -10.45 -4.37 -8.14
C ASP A 59 -10.16 -5.55 -7.19
N GLU A 60 -9.09 -6.33 -7.44
CA GLU A 60 -8.63 -7.41 -6.57
C GLU A 60 -7.68 -6.96 -5.45
N VAL A 61 -7.14 -5.74 -5.52
CA VAL A 61 -6.35 -5.16 -4.42
C VAL A 61 -7.09 -3.99 -3.83
N ASP A 62 -7.59 -4.24 -2.62
CA ASP A 62 -8.38 -3.28 -1.88
C ASP A 62 -7.60 -2.00 -1.55
N PHE A 63 -6.34 -2.13 -1.11
CA PHE A 63 -5.54 -1.00 -0.65
C PHE A 63 -4.05 -1.32 -0.53
N LEU A 64 -3.24 -0.25 -0.39
CA LEU A 64 -1.83 -0.32 -0.01
C LEU A 64 -1.61 0.32 1.38
N PRO A 65 -1.15 -0.46 2.38
CA PRO A 65 -0.98 0.04 3.75
C PRO A 65 0.25 0.93 3.89
N VAL A 66 0.08 1.97 4.71
CA VAL A 66 1.16 2.85 5.16
C VAL A 66 1.08 3.07 6.66
N ILE A 67 2.22 3.11 7.33
CA ILE A 67 2.32 3.54 8.72
C ILE A 67 3.10 4.84 8.77
N ILE A 68 2.56 5.84 9.46
CA ILE A 68 3.30 7.04 9.82
C ILE A 68 3.57 6.99 11.31
N VAL A 69 4.84 7.05 11.68
CA VAL A 69 5.29 7.15 13.07
C VAL A 69 5.70 8.60 13.34
N GLN A 70 5.06 9.24 14.30
CA GLN A 70 5.35 10.61 14.71
C GLN A 70 5.59 10.65 16.21
N GLY A 71 6.86 10.77 16.61
CA GLY A 71 7.23 10.61 18.01
C GLY A 71 6.84 9.23 18.54
N HIS A 72 5.94 9.19 19.52
CA HIS A 72 5.42 7.93 20.08
C HIS A 72 4.18 7.41 19.35
N ASP A 73 3.52 8.22 18.54
CA ASP A 73 2.24 7.87 17.93
C ASP A 73 2.43 7.18 16.58
N TRP A 74 1.77 6.05 16.44
CA TRP A 74 1.74 5.24 15.21
C TRP A 74 0.37 5.42 14.57
N TRP A 75 0.36 5.87 13.33
CA TRP A 75 -0.84 6.16 12.56
C TRP A 75 -0.95 5.17 11.41
N PHE A 76 -2.10 4.51 11.32
CA PHE A 76 -2.46 3.77 10.12
C PHE A 76 -2.96 4.74 9.05
N VAL A 77 -2.34 4.64 7.89
CA VAL A 77 -2.65 5.37 6.67
C VAL A 77 -2.81 4.31 5.58
N THR A 78 -3.61 4.60 4.58
CA THR A 78 -3.77 3.67 3.46
C THR A 78 -4.05 4.41 2.18
N SER A 79 -3.70 3.83 1.05
CA SER A 79 -4.06 4.38 -0.25
C SER A 79 -4.87 3.39 -1.07
N THR A 80 -5.82 3.95 -1.82
CA THR A 80 -6.61 3.21 -2.82
C THR A 80 -6.45 3.88 -4.17
N ILE A 81 -6.79 3.17 -5.24
CA ILE A 81 -6.85 3.72 -6.58
C ILE A 81 -8.21 3.44 -7.20
N GLU A 82 -8.79 4.47 -7.83
CA GLU A 82 -10.00 4.35 -8.64
C GLU A 82 -9.69 4.94 -10.01
N GLY A 83 -9.62 4.08 -11.04
CA GLY A 83 -9.14 4.45 -12.38
C GLY A 83 -7.70 4.99 -12.32
N SER A 84 -7.53 6.29 -12.55
CA SER A 84 -6.23 6.98 -12.51
C SER A 84 -5.99 7.79 -11.23
N LYS A 85 -6.98 7.86 -10.33
CA LYS A 85 -6.94 8.70 -9.14
C LYS A 85 -6.52 7.89 -7.92
N THR A 86 -5.34 8.21 -7.37
CA THR A 86 -4.92 7.69 -6.07
C THR A 86 -5.51 8.53 -4.94
N THR A 87 -6.16 7.88 -3.98
CA THR A 87 -6.71 8.53 -2.78
C THR A 87 -5.92 8.06 -1.56
N LEU A 88 -5.42 9.01 -0.76
CA LEU A 88 -4.73 8.73 0.50
C LEU A 88 -5.67 8.96 1.69
N TRP A 89 -6.02 7.88 2.38
CA TRP A 89 -6.84 7.87 3.58
C TRP A 89 -5.96 8.03 4.81
N THR A 90 -6.25 9.03 5.65
CA THR A 90 -5.40 9.41 6.79
C THR A 90 -6.21 9.52 8.07
N LYS A 91 -5.51 9.64 9.21
CA LYS A 91 -6.04 9.95 10.56
C LYS A 91 -6.64 8.78 11.35
N LYS A 92 -6.17 7.54 11.16
CA LYS A 92 -6.47 6.45 12.10
C LYS A 92 -5.28 6.25 13.03
N LEU A 93 -5.41 6.67 14.29
CA LEU A 93 -4.43 6.31 15.31
C LEU A 93 -4.45 4.78 15.48
N LEU A 94 -3.29 4.15 15.30
CA LEU A 94 -3.10 2.71 15.46
C LEU A 94 -2.82 2.41 16.94
N ALA A 95 -1.77 3.01 17.49
CA ALA A 95 -1.47 3.02 18.91
C ALA A 95 -0.32 4.00 19.22
N SER A 96 0.14 4.02 20.47
CA SER A 96 1.30 4.80 20.89
C SER A 96 2.34 3.91 21.59
N THR A 97 3.62 4.25 21.48
CA THR A 97 4.69 3.62 22.27
C THR A 97 4.83 4.24 23.66
N SER A 98 3.97 5.19 24.04
CA SER A 98 3.98 5.82 25.36
C SER A 98 3.51 4.89 26.48
N ASP A 99 2.85 3.78 26.14
CA ASP A 99 2.36 2.79 27.10
C ASP A 99 2.55 1.35 26.58
N ALA A 100 2.63 0.39 27.50
CA ALA A 100 2.90 -1.01 27.18
C ALA A 100 1.81 -1.64 26.31
N ARG A 101 0.53 -1.29 26.52
CA ARG A 101 -0.58 -1.83 25.72
C ARG A 101 -0.46 -1.37 24.28
N GLY A 102 -0.12 -0.10 24.05
CA GLY A 102 0.08 0.44 22.71
C GLY A 102 1.24 -0.23 21.97
N ILE A 103 2.33 -0.57 22.67
CA ILE A 103 3.43 -1.38 22.10
C ILE A 103 2.91 -2.74 21.60
N TYR A 104 2.12 -3.46 22.42
CA TYR A 104 1.53 -4.73 21.98
C TYR A 104 0.59 -4.56 20.77
N GLN A 105 -0.20 -3.48 20.72
CA GLN A 105 -1.06 -3.18 19.56
C GLN A 105 -0.26 -2.94 18.28
N ILE A 106 0.88 -2.22 18.38
CA ILE A 106 1.80 -2.00 17.26
C ILE A 106 2.36 -3.34 16.77
N VAL A 107 2.90 -4.15 17.68
CA VAL A 107 3.47 -5.46 17.32
C VAL A 107 2.42 -6.35 16.65
N CYS A 108 1.23 -6.47 17.24
CA CYS A 108 0.14 -7.25 16.66
C CYS A 108 -0.27 -6.74 15.28
N THR A 109 -0.32 -5.42 15.08
CA THR A 109 -0.69 -4.85 13.78
C THR A 109 0.39 -5.11 12.72
N LEU A 110 1.67 -4.99 13.08
CA LEU A 110 2.78 -5.33 12.18
C LEU A 110 2.78 -6.82 11.80
N GLN A 111 2.51 -7.70 12.76
CA GLN A 111 2.34 -9.13 12.50
C GLN A 111 1.14 -9.40 11.59
N TYR A 112 0.01 -8.72 11.82
CA TYR A 112 -1.17 -8.81 10.96
C TYR A 112 -0.86 -8.37 9.53
N LEU A 113 -0.20 -7.22 9.35
CA LEU A 113 0.20 -6.73 8.03
C LEU A 113 1.20 -7.68 7.35
N ALA A 114 2.11 -8.30 8.10
CA ALA A 114 3.01 -9.31 7.56
C ALA A 114 2.26 -10.56 7.08
N THR A 115 1.26 -11.02 7.83
CA THR A 115 0.38 -12.13 7.44
C THR A 115 -0.43 -11.76 6.19
N TRP A 116 -1.08 -10.60 6.18
CA TRP A 116 -1.78 -10.09 5.00
C TRP A 116 -0.86 -9.97 3.78
N SER A 117 0.37 -9.51 3.98
CA SER A 117 1.37 -9.41 2.91
C SER A 117 1.67 -10.77 2.28
N ARG A 118 1.78 -11.82 3.10
CA ARG A 118 2.09 -13.18 2.65
C ARG A 118 0.90 -13.89 2.01
N HIS A 119 -0.30 -13.72 2.58
CA HIS A 119 -1.46 -14.54 2.21
C HIS A 119 -2.45 -13.82 1.29
N THR A 120 -2.35 -12.50 1.15
CA THR A 120 -3.26 -11.70 0.31
C THR A 120 -2.47 -10.98 -0.78
N TYR A 121 -1.55 -10.09 -0.40
CA TYR A 121 -0.86 -9.24 -1.38
C TYR A 121 0.10 -10.02 -2.28
N TRP A 122 0.94 -10.89 -1.71
CA TRP A 122 1.93 -11.63 -2.49
C TRP A 122 1.31 -12.57 -3.54
N PRO A 123 0.27 -13.39 -3.21
CA PRO A 123 -0.39 -14.23 -4.20
C PRO A 123 -1.05 -13.44 -5.33
N TRP A 124 -1.65 -12.29 -5.02
CA TRP A 124 -2.16 -11.39 -6.04
C TRP A 124 -1.03 -10.86 -6.93
N PHE A 125 0.07 -10.35 -6.33
CA PHE A 125 1.17 -9.76 -7.08
C PHE A 125 1.85 -10.79 -7.99
N ALA A 126 2.10 -12.00 -7.48
CA ALA A 126 2.68 -13.09 -8.26
C ALA A 126 1.82 -13.44 -9.48
N ARG A 127 0.51 -13.59 -9.29
CA ARG A 127 -0.43 -13.97 -10.35
C ARG A 127 -0.67 -12.85 -11.35
N ARG A 128 -0.98 -11.64 -10.88
CA ARG A 128 -1.44 -10.52 -11.71
C ARG A 128 -0.31 -9.71 -12.32
N ILE A 129 0.81 -9.55 -11.59
CA ILE A 129 1.93 -8.71 -12.03
C ILE A 129 3.07 -9.57 -12.59
N LEU A 130 3.50 -10.61 -11.87
CA LEU A 130 4.61 -11.47 -12.32
C LEU A 130 4.18 -12.57 -13.30
N LYS A 131 2.88 -12.91 -13.33
CA LYS A 131 2.31 -14.02 -14.12
C LYS A 131 2.97 -15.37 -13.78
N VAL A 132 3.20 -15.61 -12.49
CA VAL A 132 3.74 -16.87 -11.96
C VAL A 132 2.69 -17.54 -11.08
N GLU A 133 2.52 -18.85 -11.24
CA GLU A 133 1.70 -19.66 -10.33
C GLU A 133 2.51 -19.94 -9.05
N LEU A 134 1.88 -19.73 -7.89
CA LEU A 134 2.47 -20.12 -6.62
C LEU A 134 2.03 -21.55 -6.34
N GLU A 135 3.01 -22.44 -6.15
CA GLU A 135 2.84 -23.81 -5.67
C GLU A 135 2.33 -23.86 -4.22
#